data_AF-A0A660WTP6-F1
#
_entry.id   AF-A0A660WTP6-F1
#
_cell.length_a   1.000
_cell.length_b   1.000
_cell.length_c   1.000
_cell.angle_alpha   90.00
_cell.angle_beta   90.00
_cell.angle_gamma   90.00
#
_symmetry.space_group_name_H-M   'P 1'
#
loop_
_entity.id
_entity.type
_entity.pdbx_description
1 polymer ?
#
loop_
_entity_poly.entity_id
_entity_poly.type
_entity_poly.pdbx_seq_one_letter_code
_entity_poly.pdbx_strand_id
1 'polypeptide(L)'
;MNFLCATSTGILAALSFNFPSLSFLIWFSFVPFFFLLENLRGVYLFFYSFLAAFLFFFFSLFWIGYVTKLGLFFLVIYLSFWWVLFAFIAKFFISKKFCEVYSIAFLWIIFEFLQESIKWGFSWTNLGYSQYLNSFIIQPAD
;
A
#
# COMPACT_ATOMS: atom_id res chain seq x y z
N MET A 1 -13.99 -0.24 14.78
CA MET A 1 -13.81 -1.07 13.56
C MET A 1 -12.73 -0.49 12.65
N ASN A 2 -12.88 0.75 12.16
CA ASN A 2 -11.96 1.37 11.19
C ASN A 2 -10.48 1.36 11.60
N PHE A 3 -10.17 1.64 12.87
CA PHE A 3 -8.79 1.56 13.39
C PHE A 3 -8.19 0.16 13.27
N LEU A 4 -8.98 -0.88 13.54
CA LEU A 4 -8.54 -2.28 13.39
C LEU A 4 -8.29 -2.62 11.92
N CYS A 5 -9.14 -2.14 11.00
CA CYS A 5 -8.93 -2.32 9.57
C CYS A 5 -7.64 -1.63 9.09
N ALA A 6 -7.37 -0.39 9.53
CA ALA A 6 -6.17 0.33 9.13
C ALA A 6 -4.89 -0.31 9.67
N THR A 7 -4.89 -0.67 10.95
CA THR A 7 -3.74 -1.32 11.59
C THR A 7 -3.47 -2.71 11.02
N SER A 8 -4.51 -3.53 10.83
CA SER A 8 -4.36 -4.85 10.19
C SER A 8 -3.84 -4.75 8.76
N THR A 9 -4.33 -3.80 7.96
CA THR A 9 -3.80 -3.52 6.60
C THR A 9 -2.28 -3.30 6.66
N GLY A 10 -1.83 -2.33 7.46
CA GLY A 10 -0.42 -1.97 7.52
C GLY A 10 0.48 -3.08 8.07
N ILE A 11 0.04 -3.80 9.11
CA ILE A 11 0.81 -4.88 9.72
C ILE A 11 0.90 -6.09 8.78
N LEU A 12 -0.23 -6.53 8.18
CA LEU A 12 -0.23 -7.67 7.25
C LEU A 12 0.63 -7.37 6.03
N ALA A 13 0.54 -6.15 5.49
CA ALA A 13 1.40 -5.73 4.39
C ALA A 13 2.87 -5.75 4.81
N ALA A 14 3.24 -5.22 5.97
CA ALA A 14 4.64 -5.21 6.42
C ALA A 14 5.20 -6.62 6.67
N LEU A 15 4.39 -7.52 7.25
CA LEU A 15 4.79 -8.90 7.47
C LEU A 15 5.08 -9.63 6.16
N SER A 16 4.36 -9.30 5.09
CA SER A 16 4.58 -9.92 3.77
C SER A 16 5.96 -9.60 3.16
N PHE A 17 6.57 -8.46 3.52
CA PHE A 17 7.91 -8.08 3.06
C PHE A 17 9.01 -8.45 4.04
N ASN A 18 8.73 -8.41 5.34
CA ASN A 18 9.71 -8.75 6.37
C ASN A 18 9.94 -10.27 6.50
N PHE A 19 8.92 -11.08 6.17
CA PHE A 19 8.99 -12.53 6.25
C PHE A 19 8.64 -13.16 4.90
N PRO A 20 9.64 -13.70 4.17
CA PRO A 20 9.39 -14.21 2.83
C PRO A 20 8.40 -15.38 2.77
N SER A 21 8.30 -16.19 3.84
CA SER A 21 7.31 -17.28 3.96
C SER A 21 5.87 -16.79 4.12
N LEU A 22 5.67 -15.53 4.49
CA LEU A 22 4.36 -14.90 4.71
C LEU A 22 3.98 -13.94 3.58
N SER A 23 4.65 -14.04 2.43
CA SER A 23 4.45 -13.08 1.34
C SER A 23 3.04 -13.08 0.76
N PHE A 24 2.31 -14.20 0.89
CA PHE A 24 0.90 -14.32 0.55
C PHE A 24 -0.03 -13.43 1.39
N LEU A 25 0.41 -12.95 2.57
CA LEU A 25 -0.38 -12.06 3.44
C LEU A 25 -0.73 -10.73 2.77
N ILE A 26 -0.02 -10.36 1.69
CA ILE A 26 -0.34 -9.14 0.94
C ILE A 26 -1.78 -9.13 0.43
N TRP A 27 -2.29 -10.27 -0.02
CA TRP A 27 -3.65 -10.39 -0.54
C TRP A 27 -4.68 -10.15 0.56
N PHE A 28 -4.38 -10.63 1.76
CA PHE A 28 -5.21 -10.42 2.94
C PHE A 28 -5.15 -8.99 3.46
N SER A 29 -4.04 -8.27 3.23
CA SER A 29 -3.90 -6.86 3.61
C SER A 29 -4.86 -5.95 2.84
N PHE A 30 -5.20 -6.29 1.60
CA PHE A 30 -6.11 -5.51 0.78
C PHE A 30 -7.57 -5.57 1.25
N VAL A 31 -8.01 -6.68 1.85
CA VAL A 31 -9.40 -6.86 2.31
C VAL A 31 -9.82 -5.76 3.31
N PRO A 32 -9.14 -5.55 4.45
CA PRO A 32 -9.47 -4.47 5.37
C PRO A 32 -9.24 -3.09 4.76
N PHE A 33 -8.32 -2.93 3.81
CA PHE A 33 -8.10 -1.67 3.13
C PHE A 33 -9.28 -1.29 2.23
N PHE A 34 -9.78 -2.22 1.42
CA PHE A 34 -10.97 -1.99 0.58
C PHE A 34 -12.21 -1.71 1.44
N PHE A 35 -12.35 -2.33 2.61
CA PHE A 35 -13.40 -1.99 3.56
C PHE A 35 -13.33 -0.53 4.04
N LEU A 36 -12.12 0.01 4.26
CA LEU A 36 -11.94 1.44 4.56
C LEU A 36 -12.33 2.31 3.37
N LEU A 37 -11.89 1.94 2.16
CA LEU A 37 -12.22 2.66 0.93
C LEU A 37 -13.73 2.71 0.69
N GLU A 38 -14.48 1.65 0.98
CA GLU A 38 -15.93 1.60 0.78
C GLU A 38 -16.68 2.46 1.80
N ASN A 39 -16.31 2.37 3.08
CA ASN A 39 -17.09 2.94 4.18
C ASN A 39 -16.72 4.38 4.55
N LEU A 40 -15.50 4.83 4.27
CA LEU A 40 -15.00 6.12 4.71
C LEU A 40 -14.97 7.18 3.61
N ARG A 41 -15.01 8.45 4.02
CA ARG A 41 -14.91 9.64 3.14
C ARG A 41 -14.17 10.76 3.86
N GLY A 42 -13.66 11.73 3.09
CA GLY A 42 -13.08 12.97 3.60
C GLY A 42 -11.90 12.74 4.56
N VAL A 43 -11.90 13.46 5.69
CA VAL A 43 -10.80 13.44 6.68
C VAL A 43 -10.58 12.04 7.28
N TYR A 44 -11.62 11.25 7.46
CA TYR A 44 -11.47 9.88 7.97
C TYR A 44 -10.79 8.96 6.95
N LEU A 45 -11.16 9.06 5.67
CA LEU A 45 -10.49 8.30 4.61
C LEU A 45 -8.99 8.66 4.54
N PHE A 46 -8.68 9.95 4.64
CA PHE A 46 -7.31 10.44 4.74
C PHE A 46 -6.58 9.78 5.91
N PHE A 47 -7.11 9.93 7.13
CA PHE A 47 -6.43 9.50 8.36
C PHE A 47 -6.19 7.98 8.39
N TYR A 48 -7.19 7.17 8.05
CA TYR A 48 -7.07 5.71 8.13
C TYR A 48 -6.23 5.12 6.99
N SER A 49 -6.29 5.69 5.78
CA SER A 49 -5.40 5.27 4.67
C SER A 49 -3.95 5.67 4.95
N PHE A 50 -3.75 6.86 5.52
CA PHE A 50 -2.44 7.31 5.96
C PHE A 50 -1.89 6.41 7.06
N LEU A 51 -2.68 6.07 8.08
CA LEU A 51 -2.25 5.20 9.17
C LEU A 51 -1.85 3.80 8.67
N ALA A 52 -2.64 3.21 7.76
CA ALA A 52 -2.33 1.91 7.17
C ALA A 52 -0.98 1.94 6.44
N ALA A 53 -0.80 2.94 5.56
CA ALA A 53 0.43 3.12 4.80
C ALA A 53 1.63 3.45 5.69
N PHE A 54 1.43 4.29 6.72
CA PHE A 54 2.48 4.66 7.67
C PHE A 54 3.02 3.43 8.39
N LEU A 55 2.15 2.57 8.90
CA LEU A 55 2.57 1.33 9.57
C LEU A 55 3.27 0.40 8.58
N PHE A 56 2.74 0.26 7.36
CA PHE A 56 3.36 -0.56 6.31
C PHE A 56 4.80 -0.10 6.01
N PHE A 57 4.98 1.15 5.63
CA PHE A 57 6.28 1.70 5.25
C PHE A 57 7.24 1.78 6.45
N PHE A 58 6.75 2.16 7.64
CA PHE A 58 7.58 2.21 8.84
C PHE A 58 8.18 0.85 9.19
N PHE A 59 7.36 -0.22 9.19
CA PHE A 59 7.84 -1.56 9.51
C PHE A 59 8.58 -2.23 8.37
N SER A 60 8.34 -1.87 7.11
CA SER A 60 9.08 -2.44 5.97
C SER A 60 10.43 -1.76 5.74
N LEU A 61 10.55 -0.48 6.14
CA LEU A 61 11.74 0.34 5.92
C LEU A 61 12.47 0.69 7.23
N PHE A 62 12.15 0.03 8.35
CA PHE A 62 12.72 0.32 9.66
C PHE A 62 14.26 0.34 9.66
N TRP A 63 14.87 -0.47 8.79
CA TRP A 63 16.32 -0.59 8.63
C TRP A 63 16.99 0.72 8.19
N ILE A 64 16.29 1.60 7.47
CA ILE A 64 16.80 2.94 7.10
C ILE A 64 17.04 3.79 8.35
N GLY A 65 16.31 3.53 9.44
CA GLY A 65 16.47 4.21 10.72
C GLY A 65 17.85 4.01 11.36
N TYR A 66 18.58 2.94 11.01
CA TYR A 66 19.97 2.74 11.43
C TYR A 66 20.93 3.71 10.74
N VAL A 67 20.57 4.21 9.56
CA VAL A 67 21.38 5.18 8.78
C VAL A 67 20.95 6.60 9.13
N THR A 68 19.64 6.91 9.02
CA THR A 68 19.09 8.24 9.36
C THR A 68 17.67 8.13 9.91
N LYS A 69 17.49 8.45 11.20
CA LYS A 69 16.16 8.44 11.84
C LYS A 69 15.22 9.50 11.26
N LEU A 70 15.73 10.71 11.02
CA LEU A 70 14.96 11.80 10.40
C LEU A 70 14.61 11.46 8.94
N GLY A 71 15.55 10.88 8.19
CA GLY A 71 15.33 10.43 6.82
C GLY A 71 14.19 9.41 6.74
N LEU A 72 14.22 8.38 7.60
CA LEU A 72 13.14 7.40 7.72
C LEU A 72 11.79 8.07 8.02
N PHE A 73 11.73 8.98 8.99
CA PHE A 73 10.48 9.64 9.38
C PHE A 73 9.83 10.40 8.23
N PHE A 74 10.59 11.25 7.53
CA PHE A 74 10.07 12.01 6.39
C PHE A 74 9.77 11.10 5.19
N LEU A 75 10.57 10.06 4.96
CA LEU A 75 10.35 9.08 3.89
C LEU A 75 9.04 8.32 4.09
N VAL A 76 8.77 7.81 5.30
CA VAL A 76 7.53 7.09 5.60
C VAL A 76 6.32 8.01 5.40
N ILE A 77 6.40 9.26 5.84
CA ILE A 77 5.32 10.24 5.62
C ILE A 77 5.11 10.47 4.13
N TYR A 78 6.18 10.72 3.38
CA TYR A 78 6.15 10.91 1.92
C TYR A 78 5.49 9.72 1.21
N LEU A 79 5.90 8.49 1.53
CA LEU A 79 5.34 7.27 0.96
C LEU A 79 3.87 7.05 1.35
N SER A 80 3.51 7.38 2.58
CA SER A 80 2.13 7.25 3.05
C SER A 80 1.14 8.13 2.28
N PHE A 81 1.60 9.28 1.77
CA PHE A 81 0.77 10.14 0.93
C PHE A 81 0.40 9.49 -0.41
N TRP A 82 1.20 8.58 -0.96
CA TRP A 82 0.86 7.87 -2.20
C TRP A 82 -0.39 6.98 -2.01
N TRP A 83 -0.48 6.26 -0.89
CA TRP A 83 -1.66 5.46 -0.55
C TRP A 83 -2.89 6.32 -0.25
N VAL A 84 -2.70 7.48 0.38
CA VAL A 84 -3.80 8.44 0.61
C VAL A 84 -4.34 8.96 -0.73
N LEU A 85 -3.46 9.41 -1.62
CA LEU A 85 -3.84 9.88 -2.95
C LEU A 85 -4.55 8.77 -3.73
N PHE A 86 -4.01 7.55 -3.71
CA PHE A 86 -4.67 6.36 -4.24
C PHE A 86 -6.09 6.22 -3.68
N ALA A 87 -6.27 6.27 -2.36
CA ALA A 87 -7.55 6.07 -1.70
C ALA A 87 -8.61 7.10 -2.13
N PHE A 88 -8.23 8.37 -2.26
CA PHE A 88 -9.14 9.43 -2.72
C PHE A 88 -9.59 9.24 -4.17
N ILE A 89 -8.67 8.88 -5.07
CA ILE A 89 -9.02 8.68 -6.47
C ILE A 89 -9.79 7.36 -6.64
N ALA A 90 -9.38 6.29 -5.96
CA ALA A 90 -10.10 5.01 -5.94
C ALA A 90 -11.56 5.20 -5.48
N LYS A 91 -11.81 6.05 -4.47
CA LYS A 91 -13.17 6.36 -4.00
C LYS A 91 -14.08 6.89 -5.12
N PHE A 92 -13.54 7.69 -6.03
CA PHE A 92 -14.31 8.20 -7.18
C PHE A 92 -14.75 7.07 -8.11
N PHE A 93 -13.86 6.11 -8.39
CA PHE A 93 -14.18 4.96 -9.24
C PHE A 93 -15.14 3.98 -8.56
N ILE A 94 -14.96 3.69 -7.27
CA ILE A 94 -15.86 2.87 -6.45
C ILE A 94 -17.30 3.39 -6.50
N SER A 95 -17.47 4.71 -6.47
CA SER A 95 -18.81 5.31 -6.52
C SER A 95 -19.58 5.07 -7.82
N LYS A 96 -18.89 4.74 -8.91
CA LYS A 96 -19.48 4.61 -10.25
C LYS A 96 -19.92 3.19 -10.61
N LYS A 97 -19.64 2.18 -9.76
CA LYS A 97 -20.01 0.75 -9.86
C LYS A 97 -19.59 -0.01 -11.14
N PHE A 98 -19.29 0.68 -12.23
CA PHE A 98 -18.92 0.08 -13.51
C PHE A 98 -17.41 -0.20 -13.53
N CYS A 99 -17.03 -1.46 -13.68
CA CYS A 99 -15.63 -1.93 -13.75
C CYS A 99 -14.74 -1.55 -12.55
N GLU A 100 -15.33 -1.38 -11.37
CA GLU A 100 -14.65 -0.95 -10.14
C GLU A 100 -13.36 -1.73 -9.85
N VAL A 101 -13.42 -3.06 -9.91
CA VAL A 101 -12.27 -3.94 -9.62
C VAL A 101 -11.10 -3.68 -10.58
N TYR A 102 -11.37 -3.60 -11.89
CA TYR A 102 -10.34 -3.35 -12.89
C TYR A 102 -9.77 -1.93 -12.79
N SER A 103 -10.63 -0.94 -12.55
CA SER A 103 -10.20 0.44 -12.37
C SER A 103 -9.31 0.61 -11.14
N ILE A 104 -9.66 -0.02 -10.02
CA ILE A 104 -8.85 0.02 -8.79
C ILE A 104 -7.50 -0.67 -9.02
N ALA A 105 -7.48 -1.85 -9.63
CA ALA A 105 -6.24 -2.57 -9.92
C ALA A 105 -5.31 -1.78 -10.84
N PHE A 106 -5.86 -1.22 -11.92
CA PHE A 106 -5.09 -0.39 -12.86
C PHE A 106 -4.56 0.89 -12.18
N LEU A 107 -5.39 1.52 -11.36
CA LEU A 107 -5.01 2.70 -10.60
C LEU A 107 -3.89 2.38 -9.60
N TRP A 108 -3.92 1.21 -8.96
CA TRP A 108 -2.85 0.77 -8.07
C TRP A 108 -1.50 0.69 -8.81
N ILE A 109 -1.50 0.04 -9.97
CA ILE A 109 -0.30 -0.12 -10.80
C ILE A 109 0.25 1.23 -11.27
N ILE A 110 -0.63 2.16 -11.70
CA ILE A 110 -0.20 3.52 -12.06
C ILE A 110 0.48 4.22 -10.87
N PHE A 111 -0.09 4.09 -9.68
CA PHE A 111 0.43 4.74 -8.49
C PHE A 111 1.79 4.18 -8.07
N GLU A 112 1.96 2.85 -8.10
CA GLU A 112 3.27 2.23 -7.90
C GLU A 112 4.25 2.73 -8.96
N PHE A 113 3.91 2.65 -10.25
CA PHE A 113 4.77 3.11 -11.34
C PHE A 113 5.19 4.58 -11.19
N LEU A 114 4.27 5.48 -10.82
CA LEU A 114 4.57 6.89 -10.58
C LEU A 114 5.46 7.10 -9.35
N GLN A 115 5.20 6.37 -8.26
CA GLN A 115 6.02 6.41 -7.06
C GLN A 115 7.48 6.04 -7.38
N GLU A 116 7.72 5.12 -8.31
CA GLU A 116 9.07 4.73 -8.73
C GLU A 116 9.69 5.66 -9.77
N SER A 117 8.90 6.13 -10.75
CA SER A 117 9.42 6.78 -11.96
C SER A 117 9.72 8.27 -11.81
N ILE A 118 9.26 8.90 -10.73
CA ILE A 118 9.53 10.33 -10.49
C ILE A 118 11.01 10.53 -10.14
N LYS A 119 11.56 11.72 -10.43
CA LYS A 119 12.97 12.07 -10.13
C LYS A 119 13.39 11.85 -8.67
N TRP A 120 12.42 11.93 -7.76
CA TRP A 120 12.57 11.71 -6.31
C TRP A 120 11.82 10.44 -5.87
N GLY A 121 11.57 9.54 -6.81
CA GLY A 121 10.84 8.30 -6.60
C GLY A 121 11.59 7.33 -5.70
N PHE A 122 10.84 6.38 -5.14
CA PHE A 122 11.37 5.38 -4.24
C PHE A 122 10.72 4.03 -4.54
N SER A 123 11.51 3.14 -5.15
CA SER A 123 11.11 1.86 -5.73
C SER A 123 11.06 0.68 -4.76
N TRP A 124 11.12 0.94 -3.47
CA TRP A 124 11.02 -0.13 -2.49
C TRP A 124 9.57 -0.48 -2.21
N THR A 125 9.36 -1.73 -1.81
CA THR A 125 8.09 -2.26 -1.28
C THR A 125 6.92 -2.31 -2.27
N ASN A 126 7.18 -2.49 -3.57
CA ASN A 126 6.11 -2.79 -4.54
C ASN A 126 5.44 -4.11 -4.20
N LEU A 127 4.11 -4.11 -4.17
CA LEU A 127 3.35 -5.26 -3.69
C LEU A 127 3.53 -6.49 -4.59
N GLY A 128 3.82 -6.30 -5.88
CA GLY A 128 4.13 -7.38 -6.81
C GLY A 128 5.32 -8.25 -6.39
N TYR A 129 6.37 -7.65 -5.80
CA TYR A 129 7.56 -8.38 -5.37
C TYR A 129 7.29 -9.36 -4.22
N SER A 130 6.21 -9.17 -3.46
CA SER A 130 5.79 -10.18 -2.47
C SER A 130 5.49 -11.53 -3.12
N GLN A 131 5.07 -11.56 -4.39
CA GLN A 131 4.69 -12.80 -5.07
C GLN A 131 5.87 -13.54 -5.72
N TYR A 132 7.11 -13.21 -5.34
CA TYR A 132 8.30 -13.79 -5.98
C TYR A 132 8.40 -15.33 -5.87
N LEU A 133 7.78 -15.93 -4.84
CA LEU A 133 7.73 -17.39 -4.66
C LEU A 133 6.66 -18.08 -5.53
N ASN A 134 5.72 -17.32 -6.10
CA ASN A 134 4.63 -17.88 -6.90
C ASN A 134 4.98 -17.78 -8.39
N SER A 135 5.52 -18.86 -8.92
CA SER A 135 5.97 -18.94 -10.31
C SER A 135 4.87 -18.57 -11.32
N PHE A 136 3.61 -18.95 -11.07
CA PHE A 136 2.51 -18.63 -11.98
C PHE A 136 2.21 -17.12 -12.06
N ILE A 137 2.45 -16.39 -10.97
CA ILE A 137 2.22 -14.94 -10.90
C ILE A 137 3.42 -14.17 -11.45
N ILE A 138 4.64 -14.69 -11.27
CA ILE A 138 5.86 -14.00 -11.69
C ILE A 138 6.18 -14.20 -13.17
N GLN A 139 5.71 -15.29 -13.79
CA GLN A 139 6.03 -15.64 -15.17
C GLN A 139 5.73 -14.55 -16.22
N PRO A 140 4.71 -13.69 -16.09
CA PRO A 140 4.51 -12.54 -16.97
C PRO A 140 5.56 -11.41 -16.82
N ALA A 141 6.43 -11.47 -15.81
CA ALA A 141 7.50 -10.51 -15.55
C ALA A 141 8.86 -10.94 -16.12
N ASP A 142 8.98 -12.19 -16.61
CA ASP A 142 10.13 -12.73 -17.35
C ASP A 142 10.02 -12.41 -18.86
#